data_AF-A0A5B7JXM0-F1
#
_entry.id   AF-A0A5B7JXM0-F1
#
_cell.length_a   1.000
_cell.length_b   1.000
_cell.length_c   1.000
_cell.angle_alpha   90.00
_cell.angle_beta   90.00
_cell.angle_gamma   90.00
#
_symmetry.space_group_name_H-M   'P 1'
#
loop_
_entity.id
_entity.type
_entity.pdbx_description
1 polymer ?
#
loop_
_entity_poly.entity_id
_entity_poly.type
_entity_poly.pdbx_seq_one_letter_code
_entity_poly.pdbx_strand_id
1 'polypeptide(L)'
;MNGVVLPCIPPGDESVEYEAPRPNLDTGQHRLVFLVYRQRTVLRSSDPKVPSARSCQSAGRDHIDLTRLASDLELEGPTAANYFLSEWDVTVEHTCTTSAAS
;
A
#
# COMPACT_ATOMS: atom_id res chain seq x y z
N MET A 1 10.06 6.96 36.54
CA MET A 1 9.13 7.06 35.41
C MET A 1 9.76 6.27 34.27
N ASN A 2 9.30 5.04 34.02
CA ASN A 2 9.84 4.22 32.94
C ASN A 2 9.18 4.69 31.63
N GLY A 3 9.94 5.43 30.82
CA GLY A 3 9.50 5.85 29.49
C GLY A 3 9.27 4.62 28.61
N VAL A 4 8.08 4.52 28.03
CA VAL A 4 7.81 3.57 26.96
C VAL A 4 8.60 4.03 25.75
N VAL A 5 9.74 3.37 25.50
CA VAL A 5 10.45 3.50 24.24
C VAL A 5 9.62 2.73 23.22
N LEU A 6 8.88 3.45 22.37
CA LEU A 6 8.27 2.84 21.20
C LEU A 6 9.41 2.25 20.36
N PRO A 7 9.39 0.94 20.04
CA PRO A 7 10.43 0.37 19.19
C PRO A 7 10.43 1.11 17.85
N CYS A 8 11.61 1.59 17.45
CA CYS A 8 11.83 2.10 16.11
C CYS A 8 11.45 1.01 15.11
N ILE A 9 10.51 1.32 14.21
CA ILE A 9 10.18 0.42 13.10
C ILE A 9 11.42 0.40 12.19
N PRO A 10 12.09 -0.76 12.00
CA PRO A 10 13.18 -0.85 11.04
C PRO A 10 12.66 -0.44 9.66
N PRO A 11 13.46 0.26 8.82
CA PRO A 11 13.00 0.63 7.50
C PRO A 11 12.67 -0.65 6.72
N GLY A 12 11.41 -0.78 6.30
CA GLY A 12 10.99 -1.79 5.35
C GLY A 12 11.35 -1.37 3.92
N ASP A 13 11.49 -2.34 3.03
CA ASP A 13 11.65 -2.07 1.60
C ASP A 13 10.28 -1.65 1.01
N GLU A 14 10.23 -0.53 0.30
CA GLU A 14 9.03 -0.07 -0.42
C GLU A 14 9.02 -0.69 -1.83
N SER A 15 8.00 -1.51 -2.14
CA SER A 15 7.84 -2.10 -3.48
C SER A 15 6.87 -1.30 -4.34
N VAL A 16 5.82 -0.76 -3.73
CA VAL A 16 4.83 0.11 -4.35
C VAL A 16 4.84 1.42 -3.59
N GLU A 17 5.05 2.52 -4.31
CA GLU A 17 5.09 3.86 -3.69
C GLU A 17 3.75 4.19 -3.04
N TYR A 18 3.75 4.73 -1.83
CA TYR A 18 2.52 5.20 -1.22
C TYR A 18 1.86 6.28 -2.09
N GLU A 19 0.57 6.10 -2.37
CA GLU A 19 -0.23 7.07 -3.12
C GLU A 19 -1.47 7.41 -2.30
N ALA A 20 -1.72 8.70 -2.10
CA ALA A 20 -2.90 9.16 -1.38
C ALA A 20 -4.17 8.73 -2.15
N PRO A 21 -5.29 8.43 -1.46
CA PRO A 21 -6.55 8.13 -2.12
C PRO A 21 -6.97 9.22 -3.12
N ARG A 22 -7.33 8.79 -4.34
CA ARG A 22 -7.88 9.67 -5.38
C ARG A 22 -9.24 9.16 -5.87
N PRO A 23 -10.24 9.03 -4.97
CA PRO A 23 -11.56 8.56 -5.35
C PRO A 23 -12.16 9.47 -6.42
N ASN A 24 -12.74 8.89 -7.47
CA ASN A 24 -13.34 9.66 -8.55
C ASN A 24 -14.68 10.28 -8.11
N LEU A 25 -15.01 11.45 -8.67
CA LEU A 25 -16.31 12.09 -8.48
C LEU A 25 -17.46 11.10 -8.75
N ASP A 26 -18.52 11.18 -7.94
CA ASP A 26 -19.73 10.35 -8.04
C ASP A 26 -19.55 8.83 -7.86
N THR A 27 -18.40 8.37 -7.35
CA THR A 27 -18.19 6.94 -7.01
C THR A 27 -18.53 6.57 -5.57
N GLY A 28 -18.90 7.57 -4.75
CA GLY A 28 -19.26 7.40 -3.34
C GLY A 28 -18.05 7.24 -2.42
N GLN A 29 -18.27 6.60 -1.26
CA GLN A 29 -17.23 6.37 -0.25
C GLN A 29 -16.41 5.13 -0.57
N HIS A 30 -15.09 5.31 -0.65
CA HIS A 30 -14.10 4.26 -0.82
C HIS A 30 -13.58 3.82 0.55
N ARG A 31 -13.41 2.50 0.71
CA ARG A 31 -12.76 1.91 1.89
C ARG A 31 -11.30 1.67 1.59
N LEU A 32 -10.41 2.35 2.30
CA LEU A 32 -8.98 2.08 2.24
C LEU A 32 -8.58 1.26 3.47
N VAL A 33 -8.07 0.07 3.22
CA VAL A 33 -7.75 -0.91 4.26
C VAL A 33 -6.23 -1.09 4.31
N PHE A 34 -5.63 -0.78 5.44
CA PHE A 34 -4.25 -1.12 5.75
C PHE A 34 -4.22 -2.50 6.39
N LEU A 35 -3.47 -3.42 5.80
CA LEU A 35 -3.28 -4.78 6.31
C LEU A 35 -1.80 -5.00 6.61
N VAL A 36 -1.52 -5.58 7.78
CA VAL A 36 -0.17 -6.01 8.16
C VAL A 36 -0.16 -7.53 8.19
N TYR A 37 0.74 -8.12 7.41
CA TYR A 37 0.95 -9.56 7.35
C TYR A 37 2.24 -9.94 8.06
N ARG A 38 2.26 -11.10 8.70
CA ARG A 38 3.48 -11.63 9.28
C ARG A 38 4.28 -12.38 8.23
N GLN A 39 5.52 -11.93 8.03
CA GLN A 39 6.49 -12.56 7.14
C GLN A 39 7.18 -13.72 7.84
N ARG A 40 7.23 -14.89 7.18
CA ARG A 40 7.98 -16.07 7.68
C ARG A 40 9.44 -16.04 7.26
N THR A 41 9.73 -15.40 6.15
CA THR A 41 11.06 -15.23 5.56
C THR A 41 11.25 -13.77 5.13
N VAL A 42 12.50 -13.37 4.89
CA VAL A 42 12.80 -12.02 4.37
C VAL A 42 12.34 -11.95 2.92
N LEU A 43 11.44 -11.02 2.61
CA LEU A 43 11.02 -10.69 1.25
C LEU A 43 11.81 -9.50 0.74
N ARG A 44 12.19 -9.50 -0.54
CA ARG A 44 12.85 -8.36 -1.20
C ARG A 44 11.89 -7.70 -2.18
N SER A 45 11.94 -6.37 -2.29
CA SER A 45 11.12 -5.63 -3.27
C SER A 45 11.45 -6.00 -4.73
N SER A 46 12.61 -6.61 -4.98
CA SER A 46 13.02 -7.14 -6.29
C SER A 46 12.43 -8.52 -6.62
N ASP A 47 11.74 -9.18 -5.68
CA ASP A 47 11.17 -10.50 -5.91
C ASP A 47 10.02 -10.44 -6.92
N PRO A 48 9.93 -11.34 -7.91
CA PRO A 48 8.95 -11.26 -9.00
C PRO A 48 7.50 -11.44 -8.54
N LYS A 49 7.29 -11.94 -7.33
CA LYS A 49 5.97 -12.13 -6.71
C LYS A 49 5.46 -10.89 -5.97
N VAL A 50 6.33 -9.92 -5.72
CA VAL A 50 5.98 -8.68 -5.02
C VAL A 50 5.51 -7.66 -6.07
N PRO A 51 4.29 -7.09 -5.93
CA PRO A 51 3.85 -6.01 -6.80
C PRO A 51 4.84 -4.85 -6.75
N SER A 52 5.10 -4.25 -7.92
CA SER A 52 5.89 -3.05 -8.04
C SER A 52 5.16 -2.03 -8.88
N ALA A 53 5.13 -0.79 -8.39
CA ALA A 53 4.52 0.33 -9.08
C ALA A 53 5.06 1.64 -8.52
N ARG A 54 5.30 2.61 -9.39
CA ARG A 54 5.59 4.00 -9.01
C ARG A 54 4.30 4.78 -8.81
N SER A 55 4.38 5.97 -8.22
CA SER A 55 3.26 6.92 -8.20
C SER A 55 2.72 7.10 -9.62
N CYS A 56 1.39 7.16 -9.75
CA CYS A 56 0.72 7.38 -11.02
C CYS A 56 0.78 6.23 -12.05
N GLN A 57 1.26 5.06 -11.67
CA GLN A 57 1.18 3.85 -12.49
C GLN A 57 -0.01 3.00 -12.05
N SER A 58 -0.92 2.67 -12.98
CA SER A 58 -2.01 1.73 -12.68
C SER A 58 -1.52 0.29 -12.60
N ALA A 59 -0.62 -0.10 -13.51
CA ALA A 59 -0.06 -1.44 -13.56
C ALA A 59 0.67 -1.78 -12.24
N GLY A 60 0.23 -2.86 -11.60
CA GLY A 60 0.76 -3.30 -10.31
C GLY A 60 0.06 -2.68 -9.09
N ARG A 61 -0.97 -1.83 -9.29
CA ARG A 61 -1.84 -1.29 -8.23
C ARG A 61 -3.28 -1.75 -8.34
N ASP A 62 -3.76 -1.94 -9.56
CA ASP A 62 -5.12 -2.34 -9.85
C ASP A 62 -5.31 -3.86 -9.75
N HIS A 63 -6.55 -4.27 -9.45
CA HIS A 63 -6.99 -5.67 -9.48
C HIS A 63 -6.13 -6.66 -8.66
N ILE A 64 -5.47 -6.18 -7.59
CA ILE A 64 -4.67 -7.04 -6.70
C ILE A 64 -5.59 -7.97 -5.90
N ASP A 65 -5.39 -9.27 -6.06
CA ASP A 65 -5.96 -10.28 -5.18
C ASP A 65 -5.04 -10.47 -3.97
N LEU A 66 -5.44 -9.90 -2.83
CA LEU A 66 -4.70 -9.97 -1.57
C LEU A 66 -4.57 -11.40 -1.02
N THR A 67 -5.54 -12.27 -1.30
CA THR A 67 -5.51 -13.67 -0.87
C THR A 67 -4.44 -14.42 -1.65
N ARG A 68 -4.42 -14.22 -2.97
CA ARG A 68 -3.39 -14.78 -3.84
C ARG A 68 -2.02 -14.22 -3.51
N LEU A 69 -1.89 -12.91 -3.29
CA LEU A 69 -0.64 -12.27 -2.90
C LEU A 69 -0.09 -12.87 -1.61
N ALA A 70 -0.93 -13.02 -0.58
CA ALA A 70 -0.52 -13.63 0.68
C ALA A 70 -0.08 -15.09 0.50
N SER A 71 -0.78 -15.85 -0.34
CA SER A 71 -0.40 -17.24 -0.67
C SER A 71 0.93 -17.31 -1.43
N ASP A 72 1.13 -16.47 -2.45
CA ASP A 72 2.32 -16.48 -3.31
C ASP A 72 3.58 -16.14 -2.50
N LEU A 73 3.45 -15.24 -1.53
CA LEU A 73 4.51 -14.78 -0.61
C LEU A 73 4.60 -15.60 0.69
N GLU A 74 3.80 -16.66 0.84
CA GLU A 74 3.76 -17.52 2.03
C GLU A 74 3.56 -16.74 3.35
N LEU A 75 2.77 -15.65 3.27
CA LEU A 75 2.44 -14.82 4.42
C LEU A 75 1.47 -15.56 5.34
N GLU A 76 1.70 -15.45 6.64
CA GLU A 76 0.65 -15.75 7.60
C GLU A 76 -0.39 -14.62 7.51
N GLY A 77 -1.69 -14.97 7.51
CA GLY A 77 -2.79 -14.03 7.25
C GLY A 77 -2.73 -12.71 8.05
N PRO A 78 -3.62 -11.74 7.76
CA PRO A 78 -3.48 -10.39 8.29
C PRO A 78 -3.43 -10.41 9.82
N THR A 79 -2.28 -10.05 10.37
CA THR A 79 -1.99 -10.02 11.81
C THR A 79 -2.59 -8.79 12.47
N ALA A 80 -2.67 -7.69 11.73
CA ALA A 80 -3.39 -6.50 12.12
C ALA A 80 -4.04 -5.85 10.90
N ALA A 81 -5.11 -5.10 11.16
CA ALA A 81 -5.83 -4.34 10.14
C ALA A 81 -6.28 -2.99 10.71
N ASN A 82 -6.31 -1.98 9.85
CA ASN A 82 -6.96 -0.69 10.11
C ASN A 82 -7.59 -0.20 8.80
N TYR A 83 -8.58 0.69 8.86
CA TYR A 83 -9.19 1.26 7.67
C TYR A 83 -9.70 2.67 7.92
N PHE A 84 -9.86 3.42 6.84
CA PHE A 84 -10.59 4.68 6.83
C PHE A 84 -11.43 4.81 5.55
N LEU A 85 -12.36 5.75 5.57
CA LEU A 85 -13.20 6.08 4.43
C LEU A 85 -12.67 7.35 3.77
N SER A 86 -12.66 7.36 2.44
CA SER A 86 -12.42 8.57 1.65
C SER A 86 -13.49 8.71 0.58
N GLU A 87 -13.94 9.93 0.33
CA GLU A 87 -14.78 10.27 -0.82
C GLU A 87 -14.09 11.36 -1.63
N TRP A 88 -14.61 11.60 -2.83
CA TRP A 88 -14.12 12.71 -3.66
C TRP A 88 -14.35 14.04 -2.94
N ASP A 89 -13.35 14.92 -3.02
CA ASP A 89 -13.41 16.32 -2.58
C ASP A 89 -12.67 17.20 -3.58
N VAL A 90 -12.91 18.51 -3.54
CA VAL A 90 -12.26 19.51 -4.40
C VAL A 90 -10.73 19.56 -4.24
N THR A 91 -10.19 19.00 -3.15
CA THR A 91 -8.75 18.89 -2.91
C THR A 91 -8.10 17.64 -3.51
N VAL A 92 -8.89 16.72 -4.08
CA VAL A 92 -8.36 15.48 -4.67
C VAL A 92 -7.69 15.79 -6.02
N GLU A 93 -6.36 15.68 -6.04
CA GLU A 93 -5.55 15.90 -7.25
C GLU A 93 -5.53 14.67 -8.17
N HIS A 94 -6.33 14.69 -9.23
CA HIS A 94 -6.31 13.62 -10.26
C HIS A 94 -5.19 13.78 -11.28
N THR A 95 -4.47 14.91 -11.27
CA THR A 95 -3.36 15.15 -12.19
C THR A 95 -2.12 14.42 -11.71
N CYS A 96 -1.68 13.47 -12.52
CA CYS A 96 -0.40 12.80 -12.36
C CYS A 96 0.68 13.57 -13.11
N THR A 97 1.51 14.33 -12.39
CA THR A 97 2.72 14.88 -12.98
C THR A 97 3.76 13.77 -13.05
N THR A 98 3.87 13.12 -14.20
CA THR A 98 5.01 12.23 -14.47
C THR A 98 6.25 13.09 -14.40
N SER A 99 7.11 12.89 -13.39
CA SER A 99 8.44 13.51 -13.42
C SER A 99 9.13 13.01 -14.68
N ALA A 100 9.28 13.87 -15.68
CA ALA A 100 10.06 13.56 -16.85
C ALA A 100 11.46 13.15 -16.35
N ALA A 101 11.89 11.96 -16.74
CA ALA A 101 13.23 11.48 -16.44
C ALA A 101 14.24 12.53 -16.96
N SER A 102 14.94 13.17 -16.04
CA SER A 102 16.14 13.97 -16.31
C SER A 102 17.36 13.07 -16.32
#